data_AF-A0A183BGJ3-F1
#
_entry.id   AF-A0A183BGJ3-F1
#
_cell.length_a   1.000
_cell.length_b   1.000
_cell.length_c   1.000
_cell.angle_alpha   90.00
_cell.angle_beta   90.00
_cell.angle_gamma   90.00
#
_symmetry.space_group_name_H-M   'P 1'
#
loop_
_entity.id
_entity.type
_entity.pdbx_description
1 polymer ?
#
loop_
_entity_poly.entity_id
_entity_poly.type
_entity_poly.pdbx_seq_one_letter_code
_entity_poly.pdbx_strand_id
1 'polypeptide(L)'
;MHFSKFLRAMEVITLNALSDNYMYLLIDKTTKKCAAVDPVNPKRILDAVKENGVHLSAILTTHHHSDHAGGNAELVHQWSSLHGEKLNVYGGDKRVDAITDAVAHEQKLKIGDNLDILCLSTPCHTSGHVCYYVVDRSNPSDTAVFTGDTLFLGGCGRFFEVCFSCCLYSHILPCFFVCEETYEPHPHLFGCGSGHRLDWALRCIGHLGRLTPSEGRMIR
;
A
#
# COMPACT_ATOMS: atom_id res chain seq x y z
N MET A 1 16.58 -10.13 -33.52
CA MET A 1 16.26 -10.58 -32.14
C MET A 1 15.12 -9.71 -31.63
N HIS A 2 13.91 -10.26 -31.52
CA HIS A 2 12.81 -9.57 -30.85
C HIS A 2 13.12 -9.56 -29.36
N PHE A 3 13.44 -8.39 -28.81
CA PHE A 3 13.32 -8.18 -27.37
C PHE A 3 11.83 -8.25 -27.05
N SER A 4 11.38 -9.39 -26.52
CA SER A 4 10.15 -9.45 -25.75
C SER A 4 10.29 -8.43 -24.63
N LYS A 5 9.78 -7.21 -24.84
CA LYS A 5 9.43 -6.32 -23.73
C LYS A 5 8.50 -7.15 -22.86
N PHE A 6 8.97 -7.60 -21.70
CA PHE A 6 8.06 -8.13 -20.68
C PHE A 6 7.01 -7.05 -20.47
N LEU A 7 5.80 -7.29 -20.95
CA LEU A 7 4.70 -6.35 -20.82
C LEU A 7 4.31 -6.37 -19.35
N ARG A 8 4.87 -5.41 -18.60
CA ARG A 8 4.49 -5.11 -17.22
C ARG A 8 2.97 -5.05 -17.12
N ALA A 9 2.39 -5.90 -16.28
CA ALA A 9 0.95 -5.97 -16.03
C ALA A 9 0.54 -4.95 -14.95
N MET A 10 1.40 -4.69 -13.96
CA MET A 10 1.07 -3.78 -12.86
C MET A 10 1.02 -2.31 -13.30
N GLU A 11 0.02 -1.58 -12.83
CA GLU A 11 -0.06 -0.13 -12.91
C GLU A 11 -0.62 0.40 -11.60
N VAL A 12 -0.08 1.52 -11.12
CA VAL A 12 -0.55 2.17 -9.89
C VAL A 12 -0.87 3.61 -10.22
N ILE A 13 -2.12 4.00 -9.97
CA ILE A 13 -2.56 5.40 -10.13
C ILE A 13 -2.69 6.01 -8.75
N THR A 14 -1.98 7.10 -8.52
CA THR A 14 -2.02 7.88 -7.29
C THR A 14 -3.13 8.93 -7.37
N LEU A 15 -3.98 8.98 -6.35
CA LEU A 15 -5.11 9.89 -6.24
C LEU A 15 -5.01 10.69 -4.95
N ASN A 16 -4.90 12.01 -5.07
CA ASN A 16 -4.89 12.90 -3.91
C ASN A 16 -6.26 12.88 -3.23
N ALA A 17 -6.25 12.88 -1.90
CA ALA A 17 -7.44 12.98 -1.06
C ALA A 17 -7.20 13.91 0.14
N LEU A 18 -8.30 14.49 0.65
CA LEU A 18 -8.26 15.43 1.77
C LEU A 18 -7.20 16.53 1.56
N SER A 19 -6.43 16.89 2.59
CA SER A 19 -5.36 17.90 2.50
C SER A 19 -4.04 17.34 1.98
N ASP A 20 -3.71 16.09 2.34
CA ASP A 20 -2.38 15.50 2.19
C ASP A 20 -2.40 13.96 2.22
N ASN A 21 -3.57 13.33 2.07
CA ASN A 21 -3.70 11.88 1.98
C ASN A 21 -3.57 11.42 0.52
N TYR A 22 -3.13 10.18 0.34
CA TYR A 22 -3.08 9.52 -0.96
C TYR A 22 -3.92 8.24 -0.91
N MET A 23 -4.72 8.06 -1.95
CA MET A 23 -5.37 6.80 -2.28
C MET A 23 -4.71 6.24 -3.52
N TYR A 24 -4.80 4.93 -3.73
CA TYR A 24 -4.19 4.29 -4.88
C TYR A 24 -5.17 3.39 -5.61
N LEU A 25 -5.06 3.33 -6.94
CA LEU A 25 -5.71 2.33 -7.76
C LEU A 25 -4.63 1.37 -8.28
N LEU A 26 -4.59 0.16 -7.74
CA LEU A 26 -3.69 -0.92 -8.17
C LEU A 26 -4.36 -1.71 -9.29
N ILE A 27 -3.79 -1.71 -10.49
CA ILE A 27 -4.40 -2.23 -11.70
C ILE A 27 -3.56 -3.39 -12.26
N ASP A 28 -4.20 -4.53 -12.52
CA ASP A 28 -3.69 -5.53 -13.45
C ASP A 28 -4.15 -5.16 -14.86
N LYS A 29 -3.27 -4.54 -15.66
CA LYS A 29 -3.59 -4.07 -17.01
C LYS A 29 -4.02 -5.17 -17.95
N THR A 30 -3.59 -6.41 -17.71
CA THR A 30 -3.90 -7.56 -18.54
C THR A 30 -5.35 -7.98 -18.35
N THR A 31 -5.81 -8.12 -17.10
CA THR A 31 -7.18 -8.55 -16.79
C THR A 31 -8.16 -7.40 -16.61
N LYS A 32 -7.65 -6.15 -16.56
CA LYS A 32 -8.41 -4.93 -16.23
C LYS A 32 -9.06 -4.96 -14.85
N LYS A 33 -8.69 -5.89 -13.98
CA LYS A 33 -9.10 -5.87 -12.57
C LYS A 33 -8.23 -4.91 -11.79
N CYS A 34 -8.83 -4.26 -10.80
CA CYS A 34 -8.11 -3.36 -9.91
C CYS A 34 -8.57 -3.48 -8.45
N ALA A 35 -7.72 -2.97 -7.55
CA ALA A 35 -8.05 -2.75 -6.15
C ALA A 35 -7.84 -1.28 -5.79
N ALA A 36 -8.72 -0.76 -4.92
CA ALA A 36 -8.56 0.56 -4.33
C ALA A 36 -7.84 0.42 -2.98
N VAL A 37 -6.80 1.22 -2.75
CA VAL A 37 -6.08 1.29 -1.49
C VAL A 37 -6.48 2.56 -0.75
N ASP A 38 -6.92 2.42 0.50
CA ASP A 38 -7.34 3.49 1.41
C ASP A 38 -8.34 4.50 0.78
N PRO A 39 -9.51 4.05 0.30
CA PRO A 39 -10.40 4.83 -0.56
C PRO A 39 -11.28 5.85 0.19
N VAL A 40 -10.68 6.79 0.93
CA VAL A 40 -11.40 7.80 1.72
C VAL A 40 -12.34 8.71 0.90
N ASN A 41 -12.12 8.84 -0.41
CA ASN A 41 -13.01 9.55 -1.33
C ASN A 41 -13.55 8.59 -2.41
N PRO A 42 -14.70 7.94 -2.16
CA PRO A 42 -15.30 6.94 -3.06
C PRO A 42 -15.57 7.47 -4.46
N LYS A 43 -16.08 8.71 -4.57
CA LYS A 43 -16.37 9.34 -5.86
C LYS A 43 -15.12 9.40 -6.73
N ARG A 44 -13.99 9.84 -6.17
CA ARG A 44 -12.73 9.94 -6.91
C ARG A 44 -12.20 8.58 -7.36
N ILE A 45 -12.42 7.53 -6.56
CA ILE A 45 -12.10 6.15 -6.95
C ILE A 45 -12.97 5.69 -8.12
N LEU A 46 -14.29 5.88 -8.04
CA LEU A 46 -15.22 5.48 -9.10
C LEU A 46 -14.96 6.23 -10.41
N ASP A 47 -14.65 7.53 -10.34
CA ASP A 47 -14.25 8.33 -11.50
C ASP A 47 -12.97 7.75 -12.13
N ALA A 48 -11.94 7.44 -11.33
CA ALA A 48 -10.70 6.85 -11.83
C ALA A 48 -10.91 5.45 -12.43
N VAL A 49 -11.76 4.61 -11.82
CA VAL A 49 -12.12 3.29 -12.35
C VAL A 49 -12.77 3.41 -13.73
N LYS A 50 -13.70 4.37 -13.89
CA LYS A 50 -14.38 4.66 -15.16
C LYS A 50 -13.43 5.23 -16.21
N GLU A 51 -12.61 6.21 -15.85
CA GLU A 51 -11.64 6.86 -16.74
C GLU A 51 -10.64 5.86 -17.33
N ASN A 52 -10.21 4.88 -16.53
CA ASN A 52 -9.23 3.87 -16.94
C ASN A 52 -9.86 2.62 -17.56
N GLY A 53 -11.19 2.51 -17.60
CA GLY A 53 -11.90 1.35 -18.14
C GLY A 53 -11.52 0.05 -17.42
N VAL A 54 -11.35 0.12 -16.09
CA VAL A 54 -11.00 -1.02 -15.24
C VAL A 54 -12.20 -1.44 -14.39
N HIS A 55 -12.08 -2.59 -13.74
CA HIS A 55 -13.13 -3.18 -12.92
C HIS A 55 -12.63 -3.33 -11.49
N LEU A 56 -13.30 -2.67 -10.54
CA LEU A 56 -12.95 -2.71 -9.14
C LEU A 56 -13.34 -4.06 -8.54
N SER A 57 -12.38 -4.74 -7.91
CA SER A 57 -12.56 -6.10 -7.40
C SER A 57 -12.33 -6.22 -5.90
N ALA A 58 -11.61 -5.26 -5.30
CA ALA A 58 -11.28 -5.28 -3.89
C ALA A 58 -10.96 -3.88 -3.36
N ILE A 59 -11.10 -3.73 -2.04
CA ILE A 59 -10.59 -2.61 -1.27
C ILE A 59 -9.50 -3.15 -0.32
N LEU A 60 -8.34 -2.51 -0.31
CA LEU A 60 -7.22 -2.81 0.59
C LEU A 60 -7.09 -1.64 1.58
N THR A 61 -7.32 -1.89 2.86
CA THR A 61 -7.28 -0.84 3.88
C THR A 61 -6.10 -1.06 4.80
N THR A 62 -5.16 -0.12 4.82
CA THR A 62 -3.91 -0.24 5.59
C THR A 62 -4.17 -0.21 7.10
N HIS A 63 -5.07 0.66 7.56
CA HIS A 63 -5.47 0.75 8.96
C HIS A 63 -6.82 1.47 9.16
N HIS A 64 -7.32 1.47 10.39
CA HIS A 64 -8.70 1.85 10.70
C HIS A 64 -8.97 3.36 10.82
N HIS A 65 -7.97 4.23 10.71
CA HIS A 65 -8.21 5.67 10.82
C HIS A 65 -9.14 6.15 9.70
N SER A 66 -9.98 7.13 10.01
CA SER A 66 -11.06 7.57 9.13
C SER A 66 -10.56 8.17 7.83
N ASP A 67 -9.36 8.74 7.81
CA ASP A 67 -8.74 9.28 6.60
C ASP A 67 -8.19 8.22 5.64
N HIS A 68 -8.28 6.94 6.03
CA HIS A 68 -7.96 5.76 5.20
C HIS A 68 -9.21 4.88 4.98
N ALA A 69 -9.88 4.48 6.07
CA ALA A 69 -11.01 3.55 6.04
C ALA A 69 -12.38 4.23 5.83
N GLY A 70 -12.48 5.55 6.01
CA GLY A 70 -13.77 6.25 6.15
C GLY A 70 -14.64 6.28 4.90
N GLY A 71 -14.10 5.92 3.73
CA GLY A 71 -14.86 5.78 2.49
C GLY A 71 -15.30 4.36 2.16
N ASN A 72 -14.91 3.36 2.95
CA ASN A 72 -15.12 1.95 2.62
C ASN A 72 -16.61 1.60 2.47
N ALA A 73 -17.45 1.89 3.48
CA ALA A 73 -18.86 1.55 3.43
C ALA A 73 -19.59 2.24 2.26
N GLU A 74 -19.29 3.51 2.00
CA GLU A 74 -19.88 4.26 0.90
C GLU A 74 -19.45 3.68 -0.46
N LEU A 75 -18.17 3.35 -0.64
CA LEU A 75 -17.68 2.75 -1.89
C LEU A 75 -18.32 1.38 -2.15
N VAL A 76 -18.43 0.53 -1.12
CA VAL A 76 -19.12 -0.77 -1.22
C VAL A 76 -20.58 -0.58 -1.64
N HIS A 77 -21.30 0.34 -1.01
CA HIS A 77 -22.70 0.61 -1.32
C HIS A 77 -22.89 1.13 -2.75
N GLN A 78 -22.07 2.11 -3.17
CA GLN A 78 -22.15 2.67 -4.52
C GLN A 78 -21.78 1.63 -5.58
N TRP A 79 -20.74 0.84 -5.37
CA TRP A 79 -20.36 -0.23 -6.30
C TRP A 79 -21.48 -1.27 -6.45
N SER A 80 -22.06 -1.72 -5.33
CA SER A 80 -23.16 -2.68 -5.36
C SER A 80 -24.40 -2.12 -6.05
N SER A 81 -24.71 -0.84 -5.84
CA SER A 81 -25.84 -0.18 -6.50
C SER A 81 -25.64 -0.01 -8.01
N LEU A 82 -24.41 0.27 -8.46
CA LEU A 82 -24.08 0.51 -9.86
C LEU A 82 -23.87 -0.78 -10.66
N HIS A 83 -23.32 -1.82 -10.04
CA HIS A 83 -22.85 -3.02 -10.72
C HIS A 83 -23.55 -4.31 -10.27
N GLY A 84 -24.32 -4.29 -9.19
CA GLY A 84 -24.97 -5.50 -8.64
C GLY A 84 -24.00 -6.48 -7.98
N GLU A 85 -22.78 -6.03 -7.67
CA GLU A 85 -21.68 -6.85 -7.16
C GLU A 85 -21.26 -6.43 -5.76
N LYS A 86 -20.81 -7.39 -4.95
CA LYS A 86 -20.23 -7.10 -3.63
C LYS A 86 -18.72 -6.96 -3.73
N LEU A 87 -18.16 -5.91 -3.14
CA LEU A 87 -16.72 -5.75 -2.98
C LEU A 87 -16.23 -6.41 -1.69
N ASN A 88 -15.06 -7.04 -1.78
CA ASN A 88 -14.33 -7.47 -0.59
C ASN A 88 -13.50 -6.30 -0.06
N VAL A 89 -13.58 -6.07 1.25
CA VAL A 89 -12.78 -5.11 1.99
C VAL A 89 -11.81 -5.88 2.88
N TYR A 90 -10.52 -5.73 2.57
CA TYR A 90 -9.43 -6.33 3.31
C TYR A 90 -8.81 -5.32 4.28
N GLY A 91 -8.43 -5.79 5.47
CA GLY A 91 -7.73 -4.99 6.48
C GLY A 91 -7.21 -5.86 7.62
N GLY A 92 -6.30 -5.34 8.44
CA GLY A 92 -5.74 -6.11 9.58
C GLY A 92 -6.51 -5.97 10.89
N ASP A 93 -7.58 -5.16 10.91
CA ASP A 93 -8.30 -4.80 12.13
C ASP A 93 -9.80 -4.86 11.93
N LYS A 94 -10.54 -5.37 12.93
CA LYS A 94 -12.01 -5.37 12.93
C LYS A 94 -12.62 -3.96 12.99
N ARG A 95 -11.82 -2.97 13.38
CA ARG A 95 -12.18 -1.55 13.38
C ARG A 95 -12.19 -0.93 11.98
N VAL A 96 -11.64 -1.60 10.96
CA VAL A 96 -11.74 -1.15 9.57
C VAL A 96 -13.19 -1.14 9.14
N ASP A 97 -13.66 0.02 8.68
CA ASP A 97 -15.05 0.18 8.24
C ASP A 97 -15.37 -0.74 7.05
N ALA A 98 -16.58 -1.32 7.09
CA ALA A 98 -17.08 -2.30 6.13
C ALA A 98 -16.19 -3.52 5.86
N ILE A 99 -15.26 -3.87 6.76
CA ILE A 99 -14.37 -5.03 6.57
C ILE A 99 -15.14 -6.33 6.30
N THR A 100 -14.70 -7.05 5.27
CA THR A 100 -15.26 -8.37 4.93
C THR A 100 -14.29 -9.50 5.24
N ASP A 101 -12.98 -9.23 5.13
CA ASP A 101 -11.92 -10.22 5.34
C ASP A 101 -10.78 -9.59 6.14
N ALA A 102 -10.62 -10.06 7.39
CA ALA A 102 -9.53 -9.66 8.26
C ALA A 102 -8.30 -10.48 7.93
N VAL A 103 -7.28 -9.84 7.35
CA VAL A 103 -6.09 -10.53 6.84
C VAL A 103 -5.10 -10.84 7.94
N ALA A 104 -4.50 -12.03 7.88
CA ALA A 104 -3.38 -12.41 8.73
C ALA A 104 -2.03 -11.97 8.13
N HIS A 105 -0.99 -11.94 8.97
CA HIS A 105 0.39 -11.77 8.50
C HIS A 105 0.75 -12.90 7.50
N GLU A 106 1.44 -12.53 6.42
CA GLU A 106 1.79 -13.39 5.28
C GLU A 106 0.61 -14.00 4.50
N GLN A 107 -0.62 -13.55 4.76
CA GLN A 107 -1.76 -13.94 3.94
C GLN A 107 -1.57 -13.46 2.51
N LYS A 108 -1.80 -14.36 1.55
CA LYS A 108 -1.70 -14.06 0.13
C LYS A 108 -3.05 -13.70 -0.44
N LEU A 109 -3.12 -12.57 -1.12
CA LEU A 109 -4.26 -12.14 -1.93
C LEU A 109 -3.82 -12.03 -3.39
N LYS A 110 -4.78 -11.80 -4.28
CA LYS A 110 -4.51 -11.65 -5.70
C LYS A 110 -5.44 -10.64 -6.34
N ILE A 111 -4.90 -9.80 -7.22
CA ILE A 111 -5.68 -8.91 -8.08
C ILE A 111 -5.42 -9.30 -9.53
N GLY A 112 -6.50 -9.64 -10.23
CA GLY A 112 -6.37 -10.20 -11.57
C GLY A 112 -5.59 -11.52 -11.59
N ASP A 113 -4.89 -11.76 -12.69
CA ASP A 113 -4.12 -12.99 -12.90
C ASP A 113 -2.64 -12.81 -12.62
N ASN A 114 -2.17 -11.55 -12.58
CA ASN A 114 -0.74 -11.23 -12.57
C ASN A 114 -0.25 -10.60 -11.26
N LEU A 115 -1.12 -10.04 -10.42
CA LEU A 115 -0.67 -9.34 -9.21
C LEU A 115 -0.88 -10.20 -7.98
N ASP A 116 0.21 -10.72 -7.43
CA ASP A 116 0.19 -11.41 -6.14
C ASP A 116 0.46 -10.39 -5.04
N ILE A 117 -0.34 -10.44 -3.97
CA ILE A 117 -0.23 -9.54 -2.82
C ILE A 117 0.10 -10.34 -1.58
N LEU A 118 1.13 -9.92 -0.83
CA LEU A 118 1.48 -10.42 0.49
C LEU A 118 1.07 -9.40 1.54
N CYS A 119 0.19 -9.79 2.46
CA CYS A 119 -0.25 -8.95 3.57
C CYS A 119 0.79 -8.99 4.69
N LEU A 120 1.41 -7.85 4.99
CA LEU A 120 2.43 -7.73 6.02
C LEU A 120 1.85 -6.98 7.21
N SER A 121 1.50 -7.71 8.27
CA SER A 121 1.16 -7.09 9.56
C SER A 121 2.34 -6.23 10.05
N THR A 122 2.10 -4.94 10.24
CA THR A 122 3.09 -3.93 10.65
C THR A 122 2.57 -3.12 11.84
N PRO A 123 2.21 -3.78 12.96
CA PRO A 123 1.61 -3.12 14.11
C PRO A 123 2.55 -2.05 14.64
N CYS A 124 2.13 -0.80 14.47
CA CYS A 124 2.96 0.32 14.85
C CYS A 124 2.17 1.62 15.05
N HIS A 125 1.88 2.32 13.96
CA HIS A 125 1.00 3.48 13.97
C HIS A 125 -0.36 3.13 14.58
N THR A 126 -0.91 1.99 14.16
CA THR A 126 -2.02 1.29 14.83
C THR A 126 -1.68 -0.19 15.03
N SER A 127 -2.33 -0.86 15.97
CA SER A 127 -2.08 -2.27 16.32
C SER A 127 -2.52 -3.25 15.24
N GLY A 128 -3.43 -2.84 14.35
CA GLY A 128 -3.92 -3.64 13.24
C GLY A 128 -3.43 -3.17 11.87
N HIS A 129 -2.35 -2.38 11.83
CA HIS A 129 -1.82 -1.85 10.57
C HIS A 129 -1.26 -2.98 9.68
N VAL A 130 -1.53 -2.88 8.37
CA VAL A 130 -1.06 -3.82 7.35
C VAL A 130 -0.44 -3.05 6.19
N CYS A 131 0.76 -3.46 5.79
CA CYS A 131 1.34 -3.09 4.51
C CYS A 131 0.99 -4.14 3.45
N TYR A 132 0.70 -3.72 2.23
CA TYR A 132 0.41 -4.63 1.12
C TYR A 132 1.58 -4.65 0.14
N TYR A 133 2.36 -5.74 0.13
CA TYR A 133 3.46 -5.93 -0.81
C TYR A 133 2.95 -6.65 -2.06
N VAL A 134 3.17 -6.06 -3.23
CA VAL A 134 2.66 -6.53 -4.52
C VAL A 134 3.81 -6.93 -5.40
N VAL A 135 3.69 -8.08 -6.06
CA VAL A 135 4.63 -8.58 -7.05
C VAL A 135 3.90 -8.80 -8.37
N ASP A 136 4.43 -8.24 -9.46
CA ASP A 136 3.97 -8.55 -10.80
C ASP A 136 4.55 -9.90 -11.27
N ARG A 137 3.71 -10.91 -11.44
CA ARG A 137 4.12 -12.23 -11.94
C ARG A 137 4.69 -12.19 -13.35
N SER A 138 4.26 -11.24 -14.18
CA SER A 138 4.78 -11.06 -15.54
C SER A 138 6.18 -10.46 -15.56
N ASN A 139 6.57 -9.77 -14.49
CA ASN A 139 7.91 -9.27 -14.26
C ASN A 139 8.21 -9.22 -12.75
N PRO A 140 8.76 -10.29 -12.14
CA PRO A 140 8.94 -10.37 -10.69
C PRO A 140 9.89 -9.31 -10.09
N SER A 141 10.62 -8.56 -10.92
CA SER A 141 11.42 -7.41 -10.48
C SER A 141 10.59 -6.13 -10.29
N ASP A 142 9.38 -6.08 -10.84
CA ASP A 142 8.44 -4.98 -10.67
C ASP A 142 7.53 -5.26 -9.47
N THR A 143 7.77 -4.50 -8.41
CA THR A 143 7.12 -4.67 -7.11
C THR A 143 6.69 -3.32 -6.57
N ALA A 144 5.68 -3.34 -5.69
CA ALA A 144 5.19 -2.16 -5.00
C ALA A 144 4.86 -2.51 -3.56
N VAL A 145 4.96 -1.56 -2.64
CA VAL A 145 4.38 -1.70 -1.30
C VAL A 145 3.59 -0.46 -0.91
N PHE A 146 2.38 -0.70 -0.43
CA PHE A 146 1.52 0.31 0.18
C PHE A 146 1.74 0.29 1.67
N THR A 147 2.32 1.36 2.21
CA THR A 147 2.82 1.39 3.60
C THR A 147 1.91 2.09 4.59
N GLY A 148 0.80 2.68 4.11
CA GLY A 148 -0.10 3.48 4.93
C GLY A 148 0.68 4.53 5.73
N ASP A 149 0.46 4.52 7.04
CA ASP A 149 1.09 5.43 7.98
C ASP A 149 2.23 4.77 8.77
N THR A 150 2.65 3.56 8.40
CA THR A 150 3.84 2.92 9.01
C THR A 150 5.13 3.58 8.51
N LEU A 151 5.23 3.85 7.21
CA LEU A 151 6.43 4.38 6.58
C LEU A 151 6.09 5.47 5.58
N PHE A 152 6.83 6.57 5.63
CA PHE A 152 6.74 7.66 4.68
C PHE A 152 8.09 7.97 4.02
N LEU A 153 8.09 8.68 2.89
CA LEU A 153 9.30 9.29 2.35
C LEU A 153 9.92 10.26 3.37
N GLY A 154 11.06 9.88 3.93
CA GLY A 154 11.81 10.69 4.90
C GLY A 154 11.29 10.64 6.34
N GLY A 155 10.39 9.71 6.69
CA GLY A 155 9.87 9.58 8.06
C GLY A 155 9.01 8.35 8.29
N CYS A 156 8.34 8.29 9.44
CA CYS A 156 7.34 7.28 9.79
C CYS A 156 6.19 7.94 10.58
N GLY A 157 5.03 7.26 10.63
CA GLY A 157 3.88 7.74 11.39
C GLY A 157 4.11 7.73 12.87
N ARG A 158 3.39 8.61 13.56
CA ARG A 158 3.41 8.64 15.01
C ARG A 158 2.91 7.32 15.60
N PHE A 159 3.48 6.97 16.73
CA PHE A 159 3.15 5.76 17.46
C PHE A 159 2.00 6.04 18.43
N PHE A 160 0.77 5.73 18.03
CA PHE A 160 -0.41 5.93 18.88
C PHE A 160 -0.73 4.71 19.74
N GLU A 161 -0.57 3.51 19.19
CA GLU A 161 -1.07 2.27 19.80
C GLU A 161 0.04 1.29 20.23
N VAL A 162 1.30 1.51 19.83
CA VAL A 162 2.43 0.61 20.10
C VAL A 162 3.66 1.39 20.56
N CYS A 163 4.55 0.77 21.35
CA CYS A 163 5.79 1.38 21.82
C CYS A 163 6.87 1.51 20.71
N PHE A 164 7.57 2.64 20.68
CA PHE A 164 8.65 3.00 19.74
C PHE A 164 9.68 1.89 19.49
N SER A 165 10.20 1.28 20.57
CA SER A 165 11.27 0.28 20.47
C SER A 165 10.82 -1.00 19.77
N CYS A 166 9.55 -1.39 19.91
CA CYS A 166 9.00 -2.58 19.26
C CYS A 166 8.72 -2.29 17.78
N CYS A 167 8.20 -1.10 17.46
CA CYS A 167 7.91 -0.64 16.12
C CYS A 167 9.11 -0.64 15.17
N LEU A 168 10.20 0.01 15.59
CA LEU A 168 11.29 0.37 14.67
C LEU A 168 12.04 -0.87 14.17
N TYR A 169 12.39 -1.77 15.08
CA TYR A 169 13.21 -2.94 14.76
C TYR A 169 12.41 -4.08 14.12
N SER A 170 11.17 -4.28 14.55
CA SER A 170 10.39 -5.45 14.13
C SER A 170 9.55 -5.21 12.88
N HIS A 171 9.20 -3.95 12.57
CA HIS A 171 8.21 -3.66 11.51
C HIS A 171 8.68 -2.63 10.50
N ILE A 172 9.39 -1.58 10.91
CA ILE A 172 9.87 -0.55 9.99
C ILE A 172 11.10 -1.00 9.20
N LEU A 173 12.15 -1.52 9.87
CA LEU A 173 13.36 -1.98 9.19
C LEU A 173 13.11 -3.06 8.11
N PRO A 174 12.28 -4.10 8.36
CA PRO A 174 11.96 -5.08 7.31
C PRO A 174 11.28 -4.46 6.09
N CYS A 175 10.41 -3.45 6.26
CA CYS A 175 9.80 -2.74 5.13
C CYS A 175 10.84 -1.98 4.30
N PHE A 176 11.87 -1.40 4.92
CA PHE A 176 12.99 -0.77 4.20
C PHE A 176 13.79 -1.76 3.34
N PHE A 177 13.98 -3.01 3.80
CA PHE A 177 14.64 -4.04 3.00
C PHE A 177 13.81 -4.51 1.79
N VAL A 178 12.49 -4.32 1.83
CA VAL A 178 11.60 -4.60 0.69
C VAL A 178 11.63 -3.45 -0.34
N CYS A 179 11.88 -2.22 0.10
CA CYS A 179 11.86 -0.98 -0.69
C CYS A 179 13.23 -0.53 -1.22
N GLU A 180 14.09 -1.44 -1.68
CA GLU A 180 15.49 -1.03 -1.90
C GLU A 180 15.74 -0.06 -3.07
N GLU A 181 14.82 0.16 -4.03
CA GLU A 181 15.04 1.17 -5.10
C GLU A 181 13.78 1.71 -5.79
N THR A 182 13.29 2.93 -5.51
CA THR A 182 12.89 3.88 -6.57
C THR A 182 12.63 5.28 -6.05
N TYR A 183 12.93 6.23 -6.93
CA TYR A 183 12.62 7.65 -6.83
C TYR A 183 11.39 7.95 -7.69
N GLU A 184 10.19 7.76 -7.15
CA GLU A 184 9.01 8.53 -7.55
C GLU A 184 8.47 9.23 -6.30
N PRO A 185 8.20 10.55 -6.34
CA PRO A 185 7.92 11.34 -5.14
C PRO A 185 6.48 11.11 -4.67
N HIS A 186 6.20 9.93 -4.11
CA HIS A 186 4.91 9.59 -3.50
C HIS A 186 5.12 9.11 -2.06
N PRO A 187 4.59 9.82 -1.04
CA PRO A 187 5.02 9.61 0.34
C PRO A 187 4.69 8.23 0.93
N HIS A 188 3.72 7.48 0.39
CA HIS A 188 3.26 6.18 0.96
C HIS A 188 3.39 4.99 -0.02
N LEU A 189 4.03 5.20 -1.16
CA LEU A 189 4.18 4.18 -2.20
C LEU A 189 5.64 4.08 -2.60
N PHE A 190 6.18 2.87 -2.51
CA PHE A 190 7.54 2.57 -2.89
C PHE A 190 7.53 1.49 -3.98
N GLY A 191 8.13 1.76 -5.15
CA GLY A 191 8.34 0.78 -6.22
C GLY A 191 9.76 0.20 -6.21
N CYS A 192 10.01 -0.88 -6.97
CA CYS A 192 11.38 -1.36 -7.25
C CYS A 192 11.70 -1.29 -8.75
N GLY A 193 12.70 -0.49 -9.13
CA GLY A 193 13.23 -0.34 -10.49
C GLY A 193 14.70 -0.78 -10.52
N SER A 194 15.10 -1.47 -11.57
CA SER A 194 16.38 -2.21 -11.62
C SER A 194 17.65 -1.36 -11.44
N GLY A 195 18.41 -1.63 -10.38
CA GLY A 195 19.88 -1.70 -10.42
C GLY A 195 20.64 -0.82 -9.43
N HIS A 196 20.89 -1.33 -8.22
CA HIS A 196 22.16 -1.41 -7.44
C HIS A 196 21.89 -1.49 -5.90
N ARG A 197 21.92 -2.72 -5.37
CA ARG A 197 21.35 -3.17 -4.08
C ARG A 197 22.24 -3.08 -2.81
N LEU A 198 23.25 -2.21 -2.70
CA LEU A 198 24.16 -2.31 -1.52
C LEU A 198 24.77 -1.03 -0.94
N ASP A 199 24.89 0.06 -1.70
CA ASP A 199 25.69 1.20 -1.22
C ASP A 199 24.93 2.16 -0.27
N TRP A 200 23.59 2.08 -0.23
CA TRP A 200 22.76 2.95 0.63
C TRP A 200 22.43 2.32 2.00
N ALA A 201 22.17 1.00 2.05
CA ALA A 201 21.90 0.28 3.29
C ALA A 201 23.04 0.41 4.31
N LEU A 202 24.31 0.37 3.85
CA LEU A 202 25.49 0.58 4.70
C LEU A 202 25.62 2.03 5.19
N ARG A 203 25.18 3.02 4.39
CA ARG A 203 25.19 4.44 4.79
C ARG A 203 24.10 4.77 5.81
N CYS A 204 22.92 4.15 5.69
CA CYS A 204 21.82 4.32 6.63
C CYS A 204 22.05 3.60 7.96
N ILE A 205 22.62 2.38 7.94
CA ILE A 205 23.05 1.69 9.16
C ILE A 205 24.18 2.48 9.87
N GLY A 206 25.07 3.12 9.10
CA GLY A 206 26.11 4.00 9.64
C GLY A 206 25.60 5.32 10.25
N HIS A 207 24.44 5.82 9.81
CA HIS A 207 23.80 7.03 10.36
C HIS A 207 22.77 6.73 11.47
N LEU A 208 22.08 5.59 11.43
CA LEU A 208 21.12 5.17 12.46
C LEU A 208 21.79 4.87 13.81
N GLY A 209 23.10 4.57 13.82
CA GLY A 209 23.90 4.52 15.04
C GLY A 209 24.20 5.89 15.69
N ARG A 210 23.75 6.99 15.07
CA ARG A 210 23.92 8.38 15.57
C ARG A 210 22.62 9.19 15.61
N LEU A 211 21.48 8.65 15.20
CA LEU A 211 20.21 9.35 15.34
C LEU A 211 19.85 9.44 16.82
N THR A 212 20.14 10.59 17.42
CA THR A 212 19.47 10.99 18.65
C THR A 212 17.98 11.19 18.35
N PRO A 213 17.07 11.17 19.35
CA PRO A 213 15.62 11.32 19.16
C PRO A 213 15.16 12.56 18.37
N SER A 214 16.08 13.45 18.01
CA SER A 214 15.84 14.69 17.26
C SER A 214 15.94 14.56 15.73
N GLU A 215 16.44 13.44 15.19
CA GLU A 215 16.81 13.35 13.76
C GLU A 215 15.89 12.46 12.89
N GLY A 216 15.03 11.64 13.50
CA GLY A 216 13.91 10.98 12.82
C GLY A 216 12.65 11.84 12.94
N ARG A 217 12.18 12.45 11.84
CA ARG A 217 10.97 13.28 11.91
C ARG A 217 9.74 12.38 11.86
N MET A 218 9.08 12.20 13.00
CA MET A 218 7.69 11.70 13.03
C MET A 218 6.82 12.73 12.29
N ILE A 219 6.14 12.29 11.26
CA ILE A 219 5.25 13.12 10.45
C ILE A 219 3.86 12.50 10.53
N ARG A 220 2.85 13.35 10.77
CA ARG A 220 1.45 13.00 11.09
C ARG A 220 1.23 12.16 12.36
#